data_AF-A0A3C1XG03-F1
#
_entry.id   AF-A0A3C1XG03-F1
#
_cell.length_a   1.000
_cell.length_b   1.000
_cell.length_c   1.000
_cell.angle_alpha   90.00
_cell.angle_beta   90.00
_cell.angle_gamma   90.00
#
_symmetry.space_group_name_H-M   'P 1'
#
loop_
_entity.id
_entity.type
_entity.pdbx_description
1 polymer ?
#
loop_
_entity_poly.entity_id
_entity_poly.type
_entity_poly.pdbx_seq_one_letter_code
_entity_poly.pdbx_strand_id
1 'polypeptide(L)'
;MPSATDINDRANNNASNAFDRYSQLSFGWSREGQTAPWYLPTFNHDNLDQRTAAAGHARDWIAGGGATDGSTDGTTHPGEGTDGFWSSGTSYTNGSQSITWPGSATATRTTAQNLEQERAPMTIEQWETLPDENKVGNFWVIDQQTGWAYWANRLEPGEATSYLLDAAVMTDAIEETVFNGFSYYAINVESELISPDQRNEFLNDGGNNHVLLAEFLTGINNGVMFDDGPNPAPNESSAPSEFNFSTMRPGRIFTMAGEQYRYLEDMGNGDHMIIRNDALRNVHFSNQEVALASWYGGLDDTVQAIVRPVVMPNNVPSISELDASPWTAGGVRWLPLQWNDNRFDAVRGDRTVVGGTTQRAFALSFADVVRLSTAAGPFPTHRAREAADARWWQLRTPTPDGHAWGISEGALFGRSTMTGSNSHGGVRPALIIHQPTN
;
A
#
# COMPACT_ATOMS: atom_id res chain seq x y z
N MET A 1 -16.31 20.27 10.44
CA MET A 1 -16.42 19.20 9.43
C MET A 1 -16.20 19.82 8.07
N PRO A 2 -15.51 19.13 7.16
CA PRO A 2 -15.35 19.60 5.79
C PRO A 2 -16.70 19.67 5.08
N SER A 3 -16.77 20.48 4.02
CA SER A 3 -17.89 20.45 3.10
C SER A 3 -17.92 19.13 2.33
N ALA A 4 -19.07 18.74 1.80
CA ALA A 4 -19.20 17.48 1.06
C ALA A 4 -18.40 17.48 -0.27
N THR A 5 -18.22 18.66 -0.87
CA THR A 5 -17.60 18.83 -2.19
C THR A 5 -16.14 19.28 -2.16
N ASP A 6 -15.67 19.81 -1.03
CA ASP A 6 -14.29 20.24 -0.84
C ASP A 6 -13.87 20.07 0.63
N ILE A 7 -12.81 19.30 0.83
CA ILE A 7 -12.18 19.04 2.13
C ILE A 7 -11.57 20.29 2.77
N ASN A 8 -11.14 21.26 1.95
CA ASN A 8 -10.48 22.48 2.42
C ASN A 8 -11.47 23.52 2.95
N ASP A 9 -12.75 23.40 2.60
CA ASP A 9 -13.81 24.28 3.05
C ASP A 9 -14.55 23.66 4.23
N ARG A 10 -14.87 24.45 5.26
CA ARG A 10 -15.74 23.98 6.34
C ARG A 10 -17.20 24.02 5.87
N ALA A 11 -17.96 23.02 6.29
CA ALA A 11 -19.38 22.95 5.95
C ALA A 11 -20.14 24.21 6.42
N ASN A 12 -20.91 24.83 5.51
CA ASN A 12 -21.73 26.03 5.78
C ASN A 12 -23.03 25.71 6.56
N ASN A 13 -22.98 24.71 7.43
CA ASN A 13 -24.07 24.31 8.32
C ASN A 13 -23.78 24.64 9.79
N ASN A 14 -22.60 25.23 10.07
CA ASN A 14 -22.18 25.67 11.38
C ASN A 14 -21.40 26.99 11.27
N ALA A 15 -21.52 27.87 12.26
CA ALA A 15 -20.76 29.12 12.36
C ALA A 15 -19.23 28.93 12.35
N SER A 16 -18.73 27.71 12.53
CA SER A 16 -17.30 27.38 12.42
C SER A 16 -16.74 27.63 11.02
N ASN A 17 -17.56 27.71 9.97
CA ASN A 17 -17.10 28.10 8.63
C ASN A 17 -16.56 29.53 8.55
N ALA A 18 -16.91 30.40 9.50
CA ALA A 18 -16.30 31.73 9.62
C ALA A 18 -14.77 31.66 9.84
N PHE A 19 -14.25 30.52 10.35
CA PHE A 19 -12.82 30.30 10.51
C PHE A 19 -12.07 30.04 9.20
N ASP A 20 -12.75 29.72 8.09
CA ASP A 20 -12.09 29.59 6.78
C ASP A 20 -11.42 30.90 6.35
N ARG A 21 -11.92 32.03 6.86
CA ARG A 21 -11.28 33.35 6.70
C ARG A 21 -9.95 33.46 7.44
N TYR A 22 -9.79 32.77 8.57
CA TYR A 22 -8.70 33.00 9.53
C TYR A 22 -7.67 31.90 9.56
N SER A 23 -8.04 30.67 9.19
CA SER A 23 -7.14 29.53 9.16
C SER A 23 -7.43 28.61 8.00
N GLN A 24 -6.35 28.24 7.31
CA GLN A 24 -6.34 27.30 6.22
C GLN A 24 -5.67 26.02 6.67
N LEU A 25 -6.32 24.89 6.40
CA LEU A 25 -5.78 23.56 6.64
C LEU A 25 -5.29 23.00 5.31
N SER A 26 -4.08 22.44 5.29
CA SER A 26 -3.61 21.63 4.16
C SER A 26 -3.70 20.15 4.53
N PHE A 27 -4.37 19.39 3.68
CA PHE A 27 -4.57 17.96 3.85
C PHE A 27 -3.65 17.16 2.93
N GLY A 28 -3.12 16.06 3.46
CA GLY A 28 -2.22 15.19 2.71
C GLY A 28 -0.80 15.72 2.67
N TRP A 29 0.16 14.81 2.68
CA TRP A 29 1.55 15.14 2.44
C TRP A 29 1.90 14.88 0.98
N SER A 30 2.23 15.95 0.23
CA SER A 30 2.86 15.83 -1.09
C SER A 30 3.81 17.02 -1.32
N ARG A 31 5.11 16.77 -1.34
CA ARG A 31 6.13 17.81 -1.58
C ARG A 31 7.04 17.39 -2.72
N GLU A 32 7.10 18.21 -3.75
CA GLU A 32 7.89 17.90 -4.95
C GLU A 32 9.36 17.65 -4.61
N GLY A 33 9.89 16.52 -5.08
CA GLY A 33 11.29 16.13 -4.87
C GLY A 33 11.63 15.63 -3.46
N GLN A 34 10.64 15.43 -2.59
CA GLN A 34 10.84 14.83 -1.26
C GLN A 34 10.22 13.44 -1.19
N THR A 35 10.77 12.59 -0.32
CA THR A 35 10.19 11.29 0.01
C THR A 35 9.39 11.39 1.31
N ALA A 36 8.46 10.45 1.52
CA ALA A 36 7.56 10.46 2.68
C ALA A 36 8.33 10.63 4.00
N PRO A 37 7.78 11.37 4.98
CA PRO A 37 8.50 11.70 6.19
C PRO A 37 8.82 10.46 7.03
N TRP A 38 9.95 10.49 7.70
CA TRP A 38 10.37 9.45 8.63
C TRP A 38 9.76 9.70 10.01
N TYR A 39 9.40 8.62 10.70
CA TYR A 39 8.94 8.65 12.07
C TYR A 39 9.68 7.60 12.89
N LEU A 40 9.72 7.79 14.20
CA LEU A 40 10.16 6.75 15.13
C LEU A 40 8.93 6.01 15.67
N PRO A 41 8.81 4.67 15.49
CA PRO A 41 7.67 3.92 16.00
C PRO A 41 7.51 4.01 17.51
N THR A 42 6.25 3.99 17.97
CA THR A 42 5.90 4.15 19.39
C THR A 42 6.56 3.10 20.30
N PHE A 43 6.89 3.50 21.53
CA PHE A 43 7.30 2.58 22.60
C PHE A 43 6.10 1.88 23.25
N ASN A 44 4.88 2.42 23.09
CA ASN A 44 3.66 1.84 23.61
C ASN A 44 3.13 0.75 22.66
N HIS A 45 3.15 -0.49 23.13
CA HIS A 45 2.66 -1.68 22.42
C HIS A 45 1.49 -2.34 23.17
N ASP A 46 1.03 -1.72 24.25
CA ASP A 46 -0.10 -2.21 25.02
C ASP A 46 -1.37 -1.71 24.34
N ASN A 47 -2.19 -2.64 23.85
CA ASN A 47 -3.44 -2.32 23.17
C ASN A 47 -4.53 -1.83 24.14
N LEU A 48 -4.28 -1.85 25.45
CA LEU A 48 -5.13 -1.27 26.47
C LEU A 48 -4.61 0.08 26.99
N ASP A 49 -3.38 0.48 26.65
CA ASP A 49 -2.85 1.80 26.96
C ASP A 49 -3.14 2.74 25.79
N GLN A 50 -4.04 3.69 26.02
CA GLN A 50 -4.46 4.66 25.02
C GLN A 50 -3.42 5.77 24.76
N ARG A 51 -2.29 5.77 25.48
CA ARG A 51 -1.24 6.76 25.25
C ARG A 51 -0.70 6.70 23.83
N THR A 52 -0.60 7.88 23.24
CA THR A 52 -0.09 8.09 21.88
C THR A 52 1.39 8.41 21.89
N ALA A 53 2.02 8.52 20.71
CA ALA A 53 3.41 8.93 20.57
C ALA A 53 3.53 10.46 20.41
N ALA A 54 3.15 11.23 21.43
CA ALA A 54 3.18 12.69 21.38
C ALA A 54 4.61 13.24 21.59
N ALA A 55 5.09 14.08 20.67
CA ALA A 55 6.42 14.70 20.68
C ALA A 55 6.36 16.23 20.55
N GLY A 56 7.42 16.93 20.94
CA GLY A 56 7.50 18.40 20.86
C GLY A 56 6.45 19.12 21.71
N HIS A 57 5.62 19.95 21.07
CA HIS A 57 4.51 20.64 21.76
C HIS A 57 3.19 19.83 21.75
N ALA A 58 3.17 18.63 21.15
CA ALA A 58 2.01 17.76 21.19
C ALA A 58 1.77 17.25 22.62
N ARG A 59 0.49 17.02 22.95
CA ARG A 59 0.08 16.63 24.29
C ARG A 59 -0.76 15.37 24.21
N ASP A 60 -0.36 14.38 24.98
CA ASP A 60 -1.18 13.20 25.20
C ASP A 60 -2.25 13.52 26.25
N TRP A 61 -3.53 13.49 25.83
CA TRP A 61 -4.66 13.80 26.71
C TRP A 61 -4.75 12.87 27.93
N ILE A 62 -4.22 11.65 27.83
CA ILE A 62 -4.31 10.60 28.85
C ILE A 62 -3.12 10.65 29.83
N ALA A 63 -2.00 11.28 29.46
CA ALA A 63 -0.80 11.38 30.29
C ALA A 63 -0.52 12.82 30.74
N GLY A 64 -0.83 13.11 32.01
CA GLY A 64 -0.73 14.44 32.63
C GLY A 64 -1.93 14.67 33.56
N GLY A 65 -1.93 15.70 34.41
CA GLY A 65 -3.05 15.99 35.33
C GLY A 65 -4.37 16.43 34.66
N GLY A 66 -4.63 16.00 33.43
CA GLY A 66 -5.58 16.60 32.49
C GLY A 66 -5.05 17.94 31.95
N ALA A 67 -5.54 18.37 30.79
CA ALA A 67 -5.22 19.68 30.25
C ALA A 67 -5.87 20.78 31.11
N THR A 68 -5.11 21.38 32.02
CA THR A 68 -5.60 22.50 32.85
C THR A 68 -5.14 23.86 32.32
N ASP A 69 -4.05 23.92 31.55
CA ASP A 69 -3.56 25.13 30.88
C ASP A 69 -2.57 24.84 29.72
N GLY A 70 -2.21 25.89 28.98
CA GLY A 70 -1.26 25.86 27.88
C GLY A 70 0.23 25.75 28.27
N SER A 71 0.59 25.41 29.51
CA SER A 71 1.99 25.45 29.99
C SER A 71 2.58 24.11 30.46
N THR A 72 1.77 23.08 30.65
CA THR A 72 2.24 21.74 31.08
C THR A 72 2.67 20.88 29.88
N ASP A 73 3.86 20.29 29.93
CA ASP A 73 4.41 19.34 28.94
C ASP A 73 3.73 17.96 29.07
N GLY A 74 3.13 17.48 27.99
CA GLY A 74 2.41 16.21 27.89
C GLY A 74 3.01 15.27 26.85
N THR A 75 4.30 15.42 26.55
CA THR A 75 5.03 14.55 25.63
C THR A 75 5.20 13.15 26.20
N THR A 76 4.98 12.16 25.36
CA THR A 76 5.08 10.73 25.67
C THR A 76 6.06 10.02 24.75
N HIS A 77 6.75 10.78 23.89
CA HIS A 77 7.63 10.27 22.86
C HIS A 77 8.79 11.23 22.58
N PRO A 78 10.00 10.73 22.26
CA PRO A 78 11.14 11.58 21.96
C PRO A 78 10.95 12.38 20.67
N GLY A 79 11.61 13.53 20.66
CA GLY A 79 11.69 14.43 19.52
C GLY A 79 11.06 15.79 19.82
N GLU A 80 11.55 16.82 19.14
CA GLU A 80 11.08 18.20 19.33
C GLU A 80 9.77 18.49 18.56
N GLY A 81 9.20 17.49 17.90
CA GLY A 81 7.96 17.63 17.11
C GLY A 81 8.11 18.52 15.87
N THR A 82 9.33 18.87 15.49
CA THR A 82 9.61 19.66 14.28
C THR A 82 9.46 18.78 13.04
N ASP A 83 8.96 19.38 11.97
CA ASP A 83 8.92 18.73 10.65
C ASP A 83 10.31 18.22 10.23
N GLY A 84 10.36 17.01 9.68
CA GLY A 84 11.62 16.36 9.27
C GLY A 84 12.59 16.02 10.40
N PHE A 85 12.16 15.96 11.67
CA PHE A 85 13.05 15.66 12.81
C PHE A 85 13.77 14.31 12.69
N TRP A 86 13.05 13.26 12.27
CA TRP A 86 13.61 11.92 12.11
C TRP A 86 14.17 11.72 10.70
N SER A 87 15.20 10.86 10.60
CA SER A 87 15.86 10.52 9.34
C SER A 87 16.12 9.02 9.23
N SER A 88 16.25 8.53 8.00
CA SER A 88 16.44 7.11 7.71
C SER A 88 17.54 6.45 8.54
N GLY A 89 17.27 5.26 9.06
CA GLY A 89 18.22 4.45 9.83
C GLY A 89 18.54 4.97 11.24
N THR A 90 17.88 6.03 11.70
CA THR A 90 18.08 6.55 13.06
C THR A 90 17.48 5.58 14.07
N SER A 91 18.18 5.32 15.18
CA SER A 91 17.65 4.48 16.26
C SER A 91 17.66 5.20 17.60
N TYR A 92 16.65 4.93 18.43
CA TYR A 92 16.53 5.45 19.79
C TYR A 92 16.21 4.32 20.76
N THR A 93 16.97 4.23 21.85
CA THR A 93 16.69 3.30 22.95
C THR A 93 16.03 4.06 24.09
N ASN A 94 14.85 3.61 24.54
CA ASN A 94 14.15 4.25 25.64
C ASN A 94 15.03 4.28 26.91
N GLY A 95 15.09 5.43 27.60
CA GLY A 95 15.97 5.63 28.76
C GLY A 95 17.43 5.98 28.44
N SER A 96 17.88 5.89 27.17
CA SER A 96 19.29 6.13 26.81
C SER A 96 19.81 7.55 27.08
N GLN A 97 18.91 8.52 27.20
CA GLN A 97 19.23 9.93 27.48
C GLN A 97 18.79 10.37 28.88
N SER A 98 18.67 9.44 29.83
CA SER A 98 18.13 9.69 31.18
C SER A 98 16.66 10.15 31.21
N ILE A 99 15.96 10.09 30.08
CA ILE A 99 14.52 10.28 29.96
C ILE A 99 13.92 8.93 29.57
N THR A 100 13.00 8.43 30.39
CA THR A 100 12.24 7.22 30.10
C THR A 100 10.83 7.62 29.70
N TRP A 101 10.49 7.36 28.46
CA TRP A 101 9.16 7.58 27.90
C TRP A 101 8.21 6.44 28.30
N PRO A 102 6.90 6.71 28.45
CA PRO A 102 5.90 5.67 28.70
C PRO A 102 5.94 4.53 27.67
N GLY A 103 5.53 3.33 28.08
CA GLY A 103 5.58 2.11 27.29
C GLY A 103 6.77 1.20 27.65
N SER A 104 7.35 0.50 26.67
CA SER A 104 8.45 -0.43 26.92
C SER A 104 9.73 0.30 27.35
N ALA A 105 10.14 0.10 28.61
CA ALA A 105 11.24 0.84 29.25
C ALA A 105 12.65 0.57 28.68
N THR A 106 12.83 -0.51 27.90
CA THR A 106 14.16 -0.92 27.37
C THR A 106 14.17 -1.21 25.87
N ALA A 107 13.10 -0.86 25.14
CA ALA A 107 13.03 -1.11 23.72
C ALA A 107 13.91 -0.12 22.92
N THR A 108 14.60 -0.65 21.91
CA THR A 108 15.22 0.14 20.83
C THR A 108 14.27 0.19 19.65
N ARG A 109 14.06 1.40 19.12
CA ARG A 109 13.28 1.65 17.90
C ARG A 109 14.19 2.19 16.83
N THR A 110 13.95 1.76 15.60
CA THR A 110 14.58 2.33 14.42
C THR A 110 13.50 3.05 13.62
N THR A 111 13.82 4.21 13.08
CA THR A 111 12.90 5.01 12.28
C THR A 111 12.38 4.21 11.09
N ALA A 112 11.09 4.35 10.83
CA ALA A 112 10.42 3.84 9.65
C ALA A 112 9.92 5.03 8.80
N GLN A 113 9.62 4.77 7.54
CA GLN A 113 9.09 5.78 6.64
C GLN A 113 7.57 5.63 6.56
N ASN A 114 6.83 6.74 6.57
CA ASN A 114 5.40 6.69 6.32
C ASN A 114 5.13 6.18 4.90
N LEU A 115 3.96 5.58 4.69
CA LEU A 115 3.50 5.21 3.35
C LEU A 115 3.42 6.44 2.45
N GLU A 116 3.93 6.32 1.23
CA GLU A 116 3.81 7.39 0.23
C GLU A 116 2.34 7.55 -0.18
N GLN A 117 1.92 8.81 -0.26
CA GLN A 117 0.56 9.17 -0.59
C GLN A 117 0.35 9.17 -2.10
N GLU A 118 -0.55 8.31 -2.58
CA GLU A 118 -0.82 8.17 -4.02
C GLU A 118 -1.76 9.27 -4.53
N ARG A 119 -2.60 9.84 -3.66
CA ARG A 119 -3.62 10.85 -4.01
C ARG A 119 -3.85 11.82 -2.86
N ALA A 120 -4.23 13.05 -3.19
CA ALA A 120 -4.70 14.01 -2.20
C ALA A 120 -5.92 13.45 -1.42
N PRO A 121 -6.09 13.78 -0.12
CA PRO A 121 -7.25 13.35 0.63
C PRO A 121 -8.53 13.90 0.01
N MET A 122 -9.62 13.15 0.15
CA MET A 122 -10.90 13.49 -0.46
C MET A 122 -12.08 13.11 0.44
N THR A 123 -13.27 13.61 0.15
CA THR A 123 -14.50 13.19 0.84
C THR A 123 -14.96 11.82 0.34
N ILE A 124 -15.78 11.11 1.12
CA ILE A 124 -16.34 9.81 0.69
C ILE A 124 -17.27 9.96 -0.53
N GLU A 125 -17.89 11.14 -0.72
CA GLU A 125 -18.64 11.44 -1.94
C GLU A 125 -17.73 11.59 -3.16
N GLN A 126 -16.59 12.27 -3.03
CA GLN A 126 -15.59 12.37 -4.10
C GLN A 126 -14.98 11.01 -4.42
N TRP A 127 -14.66 10.22 -3.38
CA TRP A 127 -14.17 8.86 -3.51
C TRP A 127 -15.12 7.98 -4.33
N GLU A 128 -16.43 8.11 -4.13
CA GLU A 128 -17.41 7.32 -4.87
C GLU A 128 -17.39 7.59 -6.38
N THR A 129 -17.01 8.80 -6.78
CA THR A 129 -16.88 9.17 -8.20
C THR A 129 -15.63 8.63 -8.86
N LEU A 130 -14.68 8.09 -8.09
CA LEU A 130 -13.49 7.48 -8.65
C LEU A 130 -13.86 6.23 -9.45
N PRO A 131 -13.13 5.93 -10.54
CA PRO A 131 -13.15 4.59 -11.11
C PRO A 131 -12.81 3.57 -10.03
N ASP A 132 -13.50 2.43 -9.99
CA ASP A 132 -13.36 1.40 -8.96
C ASP A 132 -11.90 0.94 -8.75
N GLU A 133 -11.10 0.88 -9.83
CA GLU A 133 -9.67 0.57 -9.78
C GLU A 133 -8.82 1.57 -8.96
N ASN A 134 -9.36 2.76 -8.73
CA ASN A 134 -8.69 3.85 -8.00
C ASN A 134 -9.29 4.08 -6.61
N LYS A 135 -10.34 3.34 -6.24
CA LYS A 135 -11.02 3.50 -4.95
C LYS A 135 -10.26 2.85 -3.78
N VAL A 136 -9.29 1.97 -4.04
CA VAL A 136 -8.39 1.40 -3.02
C VAL A 136 -6.96 1.85 -3.30
N GLY A 137 -6.27 2.39 -2.29
CA GLY A 137 -4.91 2.91 -2.42
C GLY A 137 -4.45 3.72 -1.21
N ASN A 138 -3.20 4.19 -1.25
CA ASN A 138 -2.58 4.90 -0.12
C ASN A 138 -3.01 6.37 -0.06
N PHE A 139 -4.24 6.63 0.37
CA PHE A 139 -4.78 7.97 0.57
C PHE A 139 -5.90 7.98 1.60
N TRP A 140 -6.25 9.16 2.08
CA TRP A 140 -7.29 9.37 3.08
C TRP A 140 -8.65 9.69 2.45
N VAL A 141 -9.71 9.09 2.97
CA VAL A 141 -11.11 9.35 2.62
C VAL A 141 -11.87 9.80 3.86
N ILE A 142 -12.48 10.97 3.81
CA ILE A 142 -13.18 11.57 4.94
C ILE A 142 -14.67 11.34 4.82
N ASP A 143 -15.27 10.76 5.87
CA ASP A 143 -16.71 10.80 6.08
C ASP A 143 -17.08 12.16 6.66
N GLN A 144 -17.62 13.03 5.80
CA GLN A 144 -18.08 14.37 6.17
C GLN A 144 -19.30 14.39 7.10
N GLN A 145 -20.03 13.27 7.28
CA GLN A 145 -21.17 13.19 8.20
C GLN A 145 -20.72 13.04 9.65
N THR A 146 -19.65 12.27 9.87
CA THR A 146 -19.14 11.97 11.21
C THR A 146 -17.87 12.74 11.55
N GLY A 147 -17.12 13.18 10.53
CA GLY A 147 -15.80 13.79 10.66
C GLY A 147 -14.65 12.79 10.75
N TRP A 148 -14.94 11.47 10.73
CA TRP A 148 -13.92 10.43 10.68
C TRP A 148 -13.20 10.44 9.32
N ALA A 149 -11.91 10.12 9.36
CA ALA A 149 -11.10 9.90 8.18
C ALA A 149 -10.57 8.47 8.17
N TYR A 150 -10.68 7.81 7.03
CA TYR A 150 -10.30 6.43 6.85
C TYR A 150 -9.18 6.32 5.82
N TRP A 151 -8.22 5.44 6.08
CA TRP A 151 -7.19 5.10 5.11
C TRP A 151 -7.77 4.14 4.07
N ALA A 152 -7.66 4.47 2.79
CA ALA A 152 -8.28 3.72 1.69
C ALA A 152 -7.52 2.43 1.31
N ASN A 153 -6.75 1.87 2.23
CA ASN A 153 -6.00 0.64 2.05
C ASN A 153 -5.83 -0.11 3.38
N ARG A 154 -5.48 -1.39 3.31
CA ARG A 154 -5.12 -2.17 4.49
C ARG A 154 -3.69 -1.83 4.91
N LEU A 155 -3.48 -1.61 6.20
CA LEU A 155 -2.15 -1.44 6.79
C LEU A 155 -1.58 -2.80 7.17
N GLU A 156 -0.34 -3.05 6.78
CA GLU A 156 0.44 -4.21 7.22
C GLU A 156 1.21 -3.90 8.52
N PRO A 157 1.61 -4.93 9.29
CA PRO A 157 2.35 -4.73 10.53
C PRO A 157 3.63 -3.90 10.32
N GLY A 158 3.72 -2.78 11.04
CA GLY A 158 4.86 -1.86 11.00
C GLY A 158 4.73 -0.72 9.99
N GLU A 159 3.66 -0.67 9.20
CA GLU A 159 3.34 0.47 8.34
C GLU A 159 2.65 1.59 9.14
N ALA A 160 2.85 2.83 8.72
CA ALA A 160 2.08 3.99 9.14
C ALA A 160 1.59 4.76 7.91
N THR A 161 0.39 5.30 8.00
CA THR A 161 -0.24 6.13 6.96
C THR A 161 0.57 7.40 6.69
N SER A 162 0.36 8.00 5.51
CA SER A 162 0.78 9.40 5.26
C SER A 162 0.01 10.38 6.17
N TYR A 163 0.44 11.64 6.23
CA TYR A 163 -0.26 12.67 6.99
C TYR A 163 -1.66 12.91 6.43
N LEU A 164 -2.68 12.84 7.30
CA LEU A 164 -4.02 13.33 6.98
C LEU A 164 -4.00 14.85 6.86
N LEU A 165 -3.40 15.52 7.85
CA LEU A 165 -3.22 16.96 7.91
C LEU A 165 -1.72 17.28 7.88
N ASP A 166 -1.29 18.08 6.92
CA ASP A 166 0.11 18.49 6.75
C ASP A 166 0.39 19.83 7.44
N ALA A 167 -0.53 20.80 7.37
CA ALA A 167 -0.36 22.08 8.05
C ALA A 167 -1.69 22.75 8.46
N ALA A 168 -1.59 23.60 9.47
CA ALA A 168 -2.62 24.58 9.83
C ALA A 168 -1.97 25.97 9.80
N VAL A 169 -2.36 26.79 8.83
CA VAL A 169 -1.78 28.12 8.59
C VAL A 169 -2.81 29.19 8.96
N MET A 170 -2.45 30.06 9.90
CA MET A 170 -3.25 31.25 10.21
C MET A 170 -3.03 32.29 9.12
N THR A 171 -4.09 32.94 8.67
CA THR A 171 -4.04 34.01 7.66
C THR A 171 -3.89 35.37 8.34
N ASP A 172 -3.33 36.36 7.65
CA ASP A 172 -3.20 37.75 8.13
C ASP A 172 -4.53 38.38 8.59
N ALA A 173 -5.67 37.91 8.06
CA ALA A 173 -6.99 38.39 8.44
C ALA A 173 -7.30 38.22 9.95
N ILE A 174 -6.65 37.29 10.64
CA ILE A 174 -6.81 37.13 12.10
C ILE A 174 -6.26 38.35 12.85
N GLU A 175 -5.15 38.93 12.37
CA GLU A 175 -4.50 40.09 12.97
C GLU A 175 -5.34 41.35 12.77
N GLU A 176 -6.02 41.47 11.62
CA GLU A 176 -6.82 42.66 11.26
C GLU A 176 -8.17 42.74 11.97
N THR A 177 -8.77 41.61 12.34
CA THR A 177 -10.19 41.56 12.74
C THR A 177 -10.43 41.07 14.16
N VAL A 178 -9.52 40.28 14.73
CA VAL A 178 -9.75 39.64 16.02
C VAL A 178 -8.77 40.12 17.10
N PHE A 179 -7.55 40.57 16.78
CA PHE A 179 -6.47 40.57 17.78
C PHE A 179 -5.72 41.88 18.10
N ASN A 180 -5.28 41.93 19.37
CA ASN A 180 -4.29 42.83 19.98
C ASN A 180 -3.36 41.99 20.91
N GLY A 181 -2.94 40.78 20.49
CA GLY A 181 -2.32 39.72 21.32
C GLY A 181 -1.97 38.42 20.56
N PHE A 182 -1.71 37.29 21.25
CA PHE A 182 -1.29 36.01 20.65
C PHE A 182 -2.47 35.06 20.34
N SER A 183 -2.40 34.33 19.22
CA SER A 183 -3.33 33.26 18.83
C SER A 183 -2.66 31.89 18.81
N TYR A 184 -3.37 30.84 19.21
CA TYR A 184 -2.94 29.44 19.09
C TYR A 184 -4.10 28.59 18.55
N TYR A 185 -3.79 27.65 17.67
CA TYR A 185 -4.74 26.65 17.17
C TYR A 185 -4.33 25.27 17.70
N ALA A 186 -5.31 24.49 18.13
CA ALA A 186 -5.12 23.13 18.63
C ALA A 186 -5.97 22.16 17.81
N ILE A 187 -5.43 20.97 17.55
CA ILE A 187 -6.15 19.87 16.91
C ILE A 187 -6.23 18.74 17.91
N ASN A 188 -7.44 18.26 18.15
CA ASN A 188 -7.63 17.00 18.85
C ASN A 188 -7.63 15.88 17.82
N VAL A 189 -6.81 14.85 18.03
CA VAL A 189 -6.72 13.68 17.16
C VAL A 189 -7.03 12.44 17.99
N GLU A 190 -7.98 11.66 17.49
CA GLU A 190 -8.30 10.32 17.98
C GLU A 190 -8.06 9.35 16.83
N SER A 191 -7.48 8.19 17.14
CA SER A 191 -7.11 7.20 16.14
C SER A 191 -7.50 5.81 16.61
N GLU A 192 -8.14 5.05 15.73
CA GLU A 192 -8.54 3.67 15.97
C GLU A 192 -8.08 2.78 14.81
N LEU A 193 -7.92 1.49 15.10
CA LEU A 193 -7.66 0.45 14.10
C LEU A 193 -8.83 -0.52 14.11
N ILE A 194 -9.39 -0.78 12.93
CA ILE A 194 -10.48 -1.74 12.73
C ILE A 194 -9.89 -2.95 12.05
N SER A 195 -9.93 -4.11 12.73
CA SER A 195 -9.52 -5.35 12.08
C SER A 195 -10.64 -5.86 11.15
N PRO A 196 -10.30 -6.61 10.08
CA PRO A 196 -11.30 -7.10 9.12
C PRO A 196 -12.44 -7.90 9.75
N ASP A 197 -12.18 -8.63 10.84
CA ASP A 197 -13.14 -9.42 11.61
C ASP A 197 -14.06 -8.58 12.50
N GLN A 198 -13.62 -7.38 12.91
CA GLN A 198 -14.42 -6.43 13.71
C GLN A 198 -15.26 -5.47 12.87
N ARG A 199 -15.14 -5.52 11.52
CA ARG A 199 -15.85 -4.61 10.60
C ARG A 199 -17.35 -4.53 10.88
N ASN A 200 -18.01 -5.66 11.09
CA ASN A 200 -19.46 -5.68 11.31
C ASN A 200 -19.83 -5.09 12.66
N GLU A 201 -19.00 -5.24 13.69
CA GLU A 201 -19.22 -4.60 14.99
C GLU A 201 -19.10 -3.08 14.84
N PHE A 202 -18.05 -2.61 14.18
CA PHE A 202 -17.83 -1.19 13.89
C PHE A 202 -18.97 -0.56 13.10
N LEU A 203 -19.46 -1.22 12.03
CA LEU A 203 -20.58 -0.70 11.24
C LEU A 203 -21.92 -0.66 11.98
N ASN A 204 -22.07 -1.48 13.05
CA ASN A 204 -23.30 -1.61 13.82
C ASN A 204 -23.21 -0.97 15.21
N ASP A 205 -22.20 -0.12 15.44
CA ASP A 205 -21.98 0.59 16.70
C ASP A 205 -23.08 1.62 17.07
N GLY A 206 -24.03 1.84 16.16
CA GLY A 206 -25.12 2.82 16.29
C GLY A 206 -24.72 4.23 15.86
N GLY A 207 -23.53 4.40 15.28
CA GLY A 207 -23.05 5.63 14.66
C GLY A 207 -23.85 6.00 13.41
N ASN A 208 -23.97 7.31 13.16
CA ASN A 208 -24.59 7.84 11.94
C ASN A 208 -23.55 7.94 10.81
N ASN A 209 -22.91 6.81 10.51
CA ASN A 209 -21.89 6.67 9.49
C ASN A 209 -22.44 6.96 8.09
N HIS A 210 -21.60 7.45 7.18
CA HIS A 210 -21.98 7.62 5.78
C HIS A 210 -22.49 6.31 5.17
N VAL A 211 -23.53 6.38 4.34
CA VAL A 211 -24.16 5.20 3.71
C VAL A 211 -23.20 4.36 2.86
N LEU A 212 -22.11 4.96 2.39
CA LEU A 212 -21.06 4.33 1.60
C LEU A 212 -19.95 3.67 2.44
N LEU A 213 -19.92 3.89 3.76
CA LEU A 213 -18.85 3.37 4.61
C LEU A 213 -18.78 1.84 4.58
N ALA A 214 -19.94 1.18 4.57
CA ALA A 214 -20.01 -0.27 4.47
C ALA A 214 -19.37 -0.79 3.18
N GLU A 215 -19.61 -0.12 2.05
CA GLU A 215 -19.06 -0.45 0.74
C GLU A 215 -17.55 -0.20 0.72
N PHE A 216 -17.12 0.98 1.19
CA PHE A 216 -15.72 1.38 1.34
C PHE A 216 -14.90 0.34 2.12
N LEU A 217 -15.39 -0.08 3.30
CA LEU A 217 -14.71 -1.10 4.11
C LEU A 217 -14.71 -2.48 3.46
N THR A 218 -15.73 -2.82 2.65
CA THR A 218 -15.71 -4.05 1.84
C THR A 218 -14.55 -4.02 0.85
N GLY A 219 -14.41 -2.92 0.11
CA GLY A 219 -13.38 -2.82 -0.93
C GLY A 219 -11.97 -2.87 -0.37
N ILE A 220 -11.72 -2.19 0.75
CA ILE A 220 -10.42 -2.27 1.44
C ILE A 220 -10.11 -3.71 1.85
N ASN A 221 -11.07 -4.39 2.48
CA ASN A 221 -10.88 -5.80 2.88
C ASN A 221 -10.64 -6.72 1.68
N ASN A 222 -11.28 -6.41 0.55
CA ASN A 222 -11.12 -7.15 -0.70
C ASN A 222 -9.80 -6.81 -1.44
N GLY A 223 -9.17 -5.69 -1.08
CA GLY A 223 -8.06 -5.07 -1.79
C GLY A 223 -8.47 -4.39 -3.11
N VAL A 224 -9.77 -4.40 -3.43
CA VAL A 224 -10.39 -3.86 -4.65
C VAL A 224 -11.89 -3.61 -4.41
N MET A 225 -12.49 -2.58 -5.04
CA MET A 225 -13.91 -2.20 -4.88
C MET A 225 -14.90 -2.97 -5.77
N PHE A 226 -14.50 -4.09 -6.36
CA PHE A 226 -15.30 -4.78 -7.36
C PHE A 226 -16.23 -5.85 -6.75
N ASP A 227 -17.44 -5.98 -7.32
CA ASP A 227 -18.24 -7.21 -7.25
C ASP A 227 -17.61 -8.24 -8.21
N ASP A 228 -16.77 -9.14 -7.66
CA ASP A 228 -16.09 -10.21 -8.40
C ASP A 228 -16.97 -11.48 -8.52
N GLY A 229 -18.29 -11.36 -8.36
CA GLY A 229 -19.23 -12.47 -8.34
C GLY A 229 -19.18 -13.27 -7.04
N PRO A 230 -19.68 -14.53 -7.01
CA PRO A 230 -19.84 -15.32 -5.79
C PRO A 230 -18.52 -15.93 -5.27
N ASN A 231 -17.37 -15.34 -5.62
CA ASN A 231 -16.07 -15.85 -5.22
C ASN A 231 -15.86 -15.72 -3.70
N PRO A 232 -15.21 -16.70 -3.05
CA PRO A 232 -14.87 -16.64 -1.63
C PRO A 232 -14.11 -15.36 -1.22
N ALA A 233 -14.22 -15.03 0.07
CA ALA A 233 -13.53 -13.89 0.66
C ALA A 233 -11.99 -14.07 0.59
N PRO A 234 -11.19 -12.99 0.50
CA PRO A 234 -9.74 -13.12 0.31
C PRO A 234 -9.01 -13.84 1.43
N ASN A 235 -9.52 -13.78 2.66
CA ASN A 235 -8.97 -14.41 3.86
C ASN A 235 -9.54 -15.81 4.13
N GLU A 236 -10.44 -16.30 3.28
CA GLU A 236 -11.02 -17.62 3.39
C GLU A 236 -10.23 -18.59 2.50
N SER A 237 -9.56 -19.56 3.11
CA SER A 237 -8.87 -20.61 2.36
C SER A 237 -9.87 -21.59 1.77
N SER A 238 -10.14 -21.45 0.48
CA SER A 238 -11.17 -22.23 -0.24
C SER A 238 -10.54 -23.22 -1.23
N ALA A 239 -11.29 -24.25 -1.61
CA ALA A 239 -10.88 -25.19 -2.64
C ALA A 239 -10.91 -24.54 -4.04
N PRO A 240 -10.09 -25.00 -5.01
CA PRO A 240 -10.09 -24.42 -6.35
C PRO A 240 -11.46 -24.39 -7.02
N SER A 241 -12.28 -25.42 -6.83
CA SER A 241 -13.63 -25.53 -7.40
C SER A 241 -14.63 -24.49 -6.89
N GLU A 242 -14.33 -23.81 -5.79
CA GLU A 242 -15.20 -22.76 -5.24
C GLU A 242 -14.98 -21.41 -5.93
N PHE A 243 -13.94 -21.29 -6.75
CA PHE A 243 -13.63 -20.07 -7.48
C PHE A 243 -14.18 -20.11 -8.91
N ASN A 244 -14.87 -19.03 -9.26
CA ASN A 244 -15.18 -18.67 -10.64
C ASN A 244 -14.18 -17.60 -11.11
N PHE A 245 -13.08 -18.05 -11.73
CA PHE A 245 -12.00 -17.17 -12.20
C PHE A 245 -12.45 -16.29 -13.36
N SER A 246 -13.47 -16.72 -14.13
CA SER A 246 -14.01 -15.92 -15.25
C SER A 246 -14.72 -14.63 -14.82
N THR A 247 -15.14 -14.54 -13.55
CA THR A 247 -15.74 -13.31 -12.99
C THR A 247 -14.75 -12.48 -12.19
N MET A 248 -13.54 -12.99 -11.93
CA MET A 248 -12.53 -12.25 -11.19
C MET A 248 -11.95 -11.12 -12.03
N ARG A 249 -11.88 -9.93 -11.44
CA ARG A 249 -11.16 -8.82 -12.06
C ARG A 249 -9.67 -8.86 -11.75
N PRO A 250 -8.83 -8.35 -12.68
CA PRO A 250 -7.41 -8.15 -12.44
C PRO A 250 -7.12 -7.44 -11.12
N GLY A 251 -6.14 -7.94 -10.37
CA GLY A 251 -5.69 -7.36 -9.11
C GLY A 251 -6.33 -7.95 -7.86
N ARG A 252 -7.43 -8.70 -7.99
CA ARG A 252 -8.14 -9.35 -6.87
C ARG A 252 -7.23 -10.31 -6.09
N ILE A 253 -7.14 -10.14 -4.77
CA ILE A 253 -6.47 -11.09 -3.86
C ILE A 253 -7.43 -12.22 -3.48
N PHE A 254 -6.98 -13.46 -3.41
CA PHE A 254 -7.80 -14.60 -2.94
C PHE A 254 -6.92 -15.68 -2.30
N THR A 255 -7.49 -16.53 -1.45
CA THR A 255 -6.75 -17.65 -0.83
C THR A 255 -7.30 -18.98 -1.32
N MET A 256 -6.48 -19.72 -2.04
CA MET A 256 -6.85 -21.01 -2.63
C MET A 256 -5.91 -22.09 -2.09
N ALA A 257 -6.48 -23.12 -1.46
CA ALA A 257 -5.76 -24.25 -0.89
C ALA A 257 -4.56 -23.83 0.00
N GLY A 258 -4.78 -22.89 0.93
CA GLY A 258 -3.78 -22.44 1.90
C GLY A 258 -2.73 -21.45 1.37
N GLU A 259 -2.74 -21.12 0.08
CA GLU A 259 -1.86 -20.10 -0.51
C GLU A 259 -2.66 -18.90 -0.95
N GLN A 260 -2.11 -17.71 -0.71
CA GLN A 260 -2.73 -16.46 -1.13
C GLN A 260 -2.16 -16.03 -2.49
N TYR A 261 -3.07 -15.70 -3.40
CA TYR A 261 -2.78 -15.31 -4.78
C TYR A 261 -3.39 -13.94 -5.08
N ARG A 262 -2.91 -13.37 -6.18
CA ARG A 262 -3.50 -12.24 -6.88
C ARG A 262 -3.86 -12.68 -8.29
N TYR A 263 -5.10 -12.44 -8.69
CA TYR A 263 -5.57 -12.67 -10.04
C TYR A 263 -4.94 -11.63 -10.98
N LEU A 264 -4.39 -12.09 -12.11
CA LEU A 264 -3.72 -11.19 -13.06
C LEU A 264 -4.60 -10.89 -14.26
N GLU A 265 -5.09 -11.93 -14.95
CA GLU A 265 -5.94 -11.74 -16.13
C GLU A 265 -6.62 -13.05 -16.59
N ASP A 266 -7.62 -12.88 -17.44
CA ASP A 266 -8.18 -13.95 -18.28
C ASP A 266 -7.28 -14.13 -19.53
N MET A 267 -6.74 -15.33 -19.70
CA MET A 267 -5.90 -15.71 -20.85
C MET A 267 -6.72 -16.31 -22.01
N GLY A 268 -8.05 -16.35 -21.86
CA GLY A 268 -8.99 -16.95 -22.80
C GLY A 268 -9.08 -18.46 -22.67
N ASN A 269 -10.11 -19.06 -23.28
CA ASN A 269 -10.36 -20.50 -23.27
C ASN A 269 -10.47 -21.10 -21.85
N GLY A 270 -10.88 -20.31 -20.86
CA GLY A 270 -10.93 -20.73 -19.45
C GLY A 270 -9.56 -20.85 -18.78
N ASP A 271 -8.49 -20.39 -19.43
CA ASP A 271 -7.17 -20.27 -18.81
C ASP A 271 -7.04 -18.88 -18.15
N HIS A 272 -6.46 -18.83 -16.96
CA HIS A 272 -6.35 -17.63 -16.13
C HIS A 272 -4.94 -17.51 -15.56
N MET A 273 -4.36 -16.32 -15.59
CA MET A 273 -3.05 -16.08 -14.99
C MET A 273 -3.21 -15.56 -13.55
N ILE A 274 -2.47 -16.15 -12.63
CA ILE A 274 -2.44 -15.75 -11.22
C ILE A 274 -0.99 -15.67 -10.73
N ILE A 275 -0.74 -14.88 -9.69
CA ILE A 275 0.57 -14.76 -9.06
C ILE A 275 0.42 -14.92 -7.56
N ARG A 276 1.38 -15.60 -6.91
CA ARG A 276 1.42 -15.67 -5.45
C ARG A 276 1.46 -14.25 -4.88
N ASN A 277 0.67 -13.95 -3.85
CA ASN A 277 0.59 -12.59 -3.34
C ASN A 277 1.91 -12.14 -2.70
N ASP A 278 2.65 -13.05 -2.08
CA ASP A 278 3.97 -12.82 -1.48
C ASP A 278 5.11 -13.45 -2.32
N ALA A 279 6.33 -12.92 -2.18
CA ALA A 279 7.54 -13.43 -2.82
C ALA A 279 8.21 -14.55 -2.00
N LEU A 280 8.85 -15.51 -2.68
CA LEU A 280 9.79 -16.45 -2.08
C LEU A 280 11.11 -15.70 -1.80
N ARG A 281 11.45 -15.58 -0.51
CA ARG A 281 12.59 -14.81 -0.01
C ARG A 281 13.89 -15.60 -0.03
N ASN A 282 15.02 -14.90 0.03
CA ASN A 282 16.36 -15.51 0.03
C ASN A 282 16.61 -16.39 -1.21
N VAL A 283 16.01 -16.02 -2.35
CA VAL A 283 16.20 -16.69 -3.64
C VAL A 283 17.01 -15.77 -4.55
N HIS A 284 18.17 -16.25 -4.99
CA HIS A 284 18.99 -15.59 -6.00
C HIS A 284 18.49 -15.90 -7.41
N PHE A 285 18.81 -15.04 -8.38
CA PHE A 285 18.35 -15.16 -9.77
C PHE A 285 18.68 -16.52 -10.40
N SER A 286 19.90 -17.02 -10.19
CA SER A 286 20.33 -18.31 -10.72
C SER A 286 19.58 -19.52 -10.14
N ASN A 287 18.93 -19.35 -8.97
CA ASN A 287 18.22 -20.41 -8.26
C ASN A 287 16.70 -20.30 -8.39
N GLN A 288 16.18 -19.32 -9.16
CA GLN A 288 14.75 -19.10 -9.31
C GLN A 288 14.01 -20.34 -9.76
N GLU A 289 14.51 -21.01 -10.81
CA GLU A 289 13.87 -22.21 -11.37
C GLU A 289 13.76 -23.35 -10.35
N VAL A 290 14.77 -23.51 -9.49
CA VAL A 290 14.76 -24.52 -8.42
C VAL A 290 13.75 -24.15 -7.34
N ALA A 291 13.71 -22.88 -6.92
CA ALA A 291 12.76 -22.41 -5.93
C ALA A 291 11.30 -22.49 -6.43
N LEU A 292 11.05 -22.12 -7.69
CA LEU A 292 9.75 -22.23 -8.35
C LEU A 292 9.29 -23.68 -8.45
N ALA A 293 10.18 -24.60 -8.86
CA ALA A 293 9.87 -26.02 -8.93
C ALA A 293 9.59 -26.61 -7.54
N SER A 294 10.37 -26.25 -6.52
CA SER A 294 10.16 -26.70 -5.15
C SER A 294 8.85 -26.18 -4.57
N TRP A 295 8.50 -24.92 -4.81
CA TRP A 295 7.24 -24.35 -4.36
C TRP A 295 6.05 -24.99 -5.08
N TYR A 296 6.12 -25.14 -6.40
CA TYR A 296 5.09 -25.80 -7.19
C TYR A 296 4.83 -27.23 -6.72
N GLY A 297 5.88 -28.02 -6.48
CA GLY A 297 5.76 -29.39 -5.99
C GLY A 297 5.26 -29.52 -4.54
N GLY A 298 5.18 -28.40 -3.81
CA GLY A 298 4.59 -28.34 -2.47
C GLY A 298 3.14 -27.84 -2.45
N LEU A 299 2.57 -27.46 -3.60
CA LEU A 299 1.17 -27.06 -3.70
C LEU A 299 0.24 -28.25 -3.51
N ASP A 300 -0.98 -27.99 -3.06
CA ASP A 300 -2.03 -29.00 -3.02
C ASP A 300 -2.27 -29.62 -4.40
N ASP A 301 -2.48 -30.94 -4.43
CA ASP A 301 -2.65 -31.72 -5.67
C ASP A 301 -3.80 -31.18 -6.53
N THR A 302 -4.87 -30.64 -5.91
CA THR A 302 -5.99 -30.04 -6.64
C THR A 302 -5.61 -28.75 -7.36
N VAL A 303 -4.65 -27.98 -6.83
CA VAL A 303 -4.08 -26.82 -7.52
C VAL A 303 -3.17 -27.27 -8.65
N GLN A 304 -2.27 -28.24 -8.39
CA GLN A 304 -1.38 -28.77 -9.44
C GLN A 304 -2.17 -29.33 -10.63
N ALA A 305 -3.30 -29.99 -10.38
CA ALA A 305 -4.17 -30.58 -11.40
C ALA A 305 -4.73 -29.57 -12.40
N ILE A 306 -4.97 -28.32 -11.97
CA ILE A 306 -5.54 -27.27 -12.82
C ILE A 306 -4.49 -26.36 -13.46
N VAL A 307 -3.21 -26.47 -13.06
CA VAL A 307 -2.13 -25.67 -13.64
C VAL A 307 -1.90 -26.08 -15.10
N ARG A 308 -1.54 -25.11 -15.93
CA ARG A 308 -1.35 -25.28 -17.36
C ARG A 308 0.13 -25.33 -17.72
N PRO A 309 0.50 -26.14 -18.73
CA PRO A 309 1.82 -26.02 -19.33
C PRO A 309 2.04 -24.61 -19.88
N VAL A 310 3.26 -24.09 -19.70
CA VAL A 310 3.67 -22.79 -20.22
C VAL A 310 4.87 -22.91 -21.14
N VAL A 311 4.89 -22.09 -22.19
CA VAL A 311 6.06 -21.97 -23.08
C VAL A 311 7.08 -21.07 -22.42
N MET A 312 8.30 -21.58 -22.26
CA MET A 312 9.45 -20.80 -21.78
C MET A 312 10.51 -20.75 -22.89
N PRO A 313 11.11 -19.58 -23.16
CA PRO A 313 12.17 -19.50 -24.15
C PRO A 313 13.41 -20.25 -23.65
N ASN A 314 14.09 -20.96 -24.55
CA ASN A 314 15.36 -21.63 -24.21
C ASN A 314 16.44 -20.63 -23.78
N ASN A 315 16.43 -19.44 -24.38
CA ASN A 315 17.27 -18.31 -24.01
C ASN A 315 16.38 -17.12 -23.74
N VAL A 316 16.30 -16.68 -22.49
CA VAL A 316 15.53 -15.49 -22.11
C VAL A 316 16.23 -14.24 -22.67
N PRO A 317 15.53 -13.39 -23.43
CA PRO A 317 16.12 -12.16 -23.97
C PRO A 317 16.48 -11.19 -22.85
N SER A 318 17.53 -10.39 -23.05
CA SER A 318 17.98 -9.37 -22.11
C SER A 318 17.84 -7.96 -22.68
N ILE A 319 17.71 -6.98 -21.80
CA ILE A 319 17.82 -5.55 -22.13
C ILE A 319 18.41 -4.81 -20.93
N SER A 320 19.30 -3.84 -21.16
CA SER A 320 19.88 -3.03 -20.09
C SER A 320 18.90 -1.98 -19.56
N GLU A 321 19.08 -1.50 -18.33
CA GLU A 321 18.28 -0.38 -17.82
C GLU A 321 18.47 0.90 -18.65
N LEU A 322 19.68 1.12 -19.18
CA LEU A 322 19.98 2.27 -20.02
C LEU A 322 19.20 2.21 -21.33
N ASP A 323 19.10 1.02 -21.94
CA ASP A 323 18.34 0.81 -23.18
C ASP A 323 16.83 0.78 -22.93
N ALA A 324 16.37 0.45 -21.72
CA ALA A 324 14.96 0.51 -21.36
C ALA A 324 14.46 1.96 -21.13
N SER A 325 15.36 2.88 -20.79
CA SER A 325 15.10 4.31 -20.65
C SER A 325 14.80 4.98 -22.00
N PRO A 326 14.00 6.07 -22.08
CA PRO A 326 13.36 6.82 -20.99
C PRO A 326 12.08 6.18 -20.45
N TRP A 327 11.65 6.65 -19.27
CA TRP A 327 10.46 6.18 -18.56
C TRP A 327 9.24 7.07 -18.83
N THR A 328 8.04 6.50 -18.76
CA THR A 328 6.77 7.22 -18.79
C THR A 328 6.62 8.13 -17.57
N ALA A 329 5.75 9.14 -17.64
CA ALA A 329 5.48 10.08 -16.55
C ALA A 329 4.74 9.47 -15.32
N GLY A 330 4.42 8.18 -15.32
CA GLY A 330 3.67 7.51 -14.24
C GLY A 330 4.45 7.23 -12.95
N GLY A 331 5.58 7.92 -12.71
CA GLY A 331 6.45 7.71 -11.56
C GLY A 331 7.84 7.17 -11.91
N VAL A 332 8.67 6.98 -10.88
CA VAL A 332 10.07 6.56 -11.01
C VAL A 332 10.14 5.17 -11.63
N ARG A 333 10.67 5.06 -12.85
CA ARG A 333 10.80 3.79 -13.58
C ARG A 333 9.49 3.01 -13.69
N TRP A 334 8.38 3.70 -13.93
CA TRP A 334 7.06 3.07 -14.04
C TRP A 334 6.97 2.08 -15.21
N LEU A 335 7.13 2.58 -16.44
CA LEU A 335 7.13 1.82 -17.69
C LEU A 335 8.07 2.49 -18.72
N PRO A 336 8.66 1.74 -19.67
CA PRO A 336 9.41 2.35 -20.78
C PRO A 336 8.51 3.23 -21.66
N LEU A 337 8.92 4.48 -21.89
CA LEU A 337 8.16 5.45 -22.69
C LEU A 337 8.02 5.03 -24.15
N GLN A 338 9.04 4.36 -24.68
CA GLN A 338 9.13 3.96 -26.08
C GLN A 338 8.99 2.45 -26.25
N TRP A 339 8.05 1.84 -25.51
CA TRP A 339 7.88 0.39 -25.50
C TRP A 339 7.69 -0.24 -26.89
N ASN A 340 7.22 0.50 -27.89
CA ASN A 340 7.03 0.05 -29.27
C ASN A 340 8.30 0.09 -30.16
N ASP A 341 9.42 0.62 -29.66
CA ASP A 341 10.68 0.65 -30.41
C ASP A 341 11.22 -0.78 -30.67
N ASN A 342 11.96 -0.96 -31.77
CA ASN A 342 12.55 -2.23 -32.19
C ASN A 342 13.58 -2.75 -31.18
N ARG A 343 14.22 -1.88 -30.39
CA ARG A 343 15.12 -2.30 -29.30
C ARG A 343 14.44 -3.19 -28.26
N PHE A 344 13.12 -3.14 -28.16
CA PHE A 344 12.34 -3.99 -27.28
C PHE A 344 11.82 -5.27 -27.96
N ASP A 345 12.00 -5.49 -29.26
CA ASP A 345 11.36 -6.60 -30.00
C ASP A 345 11.56 -7.96 -29.33
N ALA A 346 12.80 -8.27 -28.94
CA ALA A 346 13.13 -9.54 -28.30
C ALA A 346 12.47 -9.67 -26.93
N VAL A 347 12.63 -8.68 -26.04
CA VAL A 347 12.05 -8.72 -24.69
C VAL A 347 10.53 -8.64 -24.71
N ARG A 348 9.93 -7.87 -25.63
CA ARG A 348 8.49 -7.74 -25.84
C ARG A 348 7.86 -9.04 -26.33
N GLY A 349 8.62 -9.84 -27.07
CA GLY A 349 8.23 -11.18 -27.53
C GLY A 349 8.28 -12.26 -26.45
N ASP A 350 9.02 -12.07 -25.35
CA ASP A 350 9.06 -12.99 -24.21
C ASP A 350 7.82 -12.83 -23.33
N ARG A 351 6.65 -13.17 -23.85
CA ARG A 351 5.39 -13.22 -23.09
C ARG A 351 5.11 -14.64 -22.63
N THR A 352 4.64 -14.80 -21.39
CA THR A 352 4.17 -16.12 -20.95
C THR A 352 2.83 -16.44 -21.59
N VAL A 353 2.74 -17.60 -22.23
CA VAL A 353 1.52 -18.12 -22.84
C VAL A 353 1.36 -19.60 -22.50
N VAL A 354 0.12 -20.07 -22.52
CA VAL A 354 -0.20 -21.50 -22.41
C VAL A 354 0.41 -22.24 -23.60
N GLY A 355 1.11 -23.34 -23.32
CA GLY A 355 1.70 -24.22 -24.32
C GLY A 355 2.86 -25.04 -23.76
N GLY A 356 3.47 -25.88 -24.58
CA GLY A 356 4.46 -26.86 -24.11
C GLY A 356 3.80 -28.08 -23.46
N THR A 357 4.58 -28.83 -22.67
CA THR A 357 4.17 -30.14 -22.13
C THR A 357 4.24 -30.26 -20.62
N THR A 358 4.81 -29.27 -19.93
CA THR A 358 5.12 -29.36 -18.49
C THR A 358 4.34 -28.30 -17.72
N GLN A 359 3.42 -28.73 -16.86
CA GLN A 359 2.79 -27.87 -15.85
C GLN A 359 3.85 -27.39 -14.87
N ARG A 360 3.90 -26.07 -14.62
CA ARG A 360 4.94 -25.49 -13.77
C ARG A 360 4.58 -24.08 -13.31
N ALA A 361 5.20 -23.67 -12.20
CA ALA A 361 5.34 -22.27 -11.86
C ALA A 361 6.42 -21.58 -12.71
N PHE A 362 6.28 -20.25 -12.86
CA PHE A 362 7.22 -19.40 -13.58
C PHE A 362 7.37 -18.03 -12.87
N ALA A 363 8.43 -17.31 -13.18
CA ALA A 363 8.54 -15.88 -12.86
C ALA A 363 8.07 -15.05 -14.06
N LEU A 364 7.35 -13.95 -13.81
CA LEU A 364 6.92 -13.02 -14.86
C LEU A 364 8.13 -12.44 -15.61
N SER A 365 7.98 -12.19 -16.91
CA SER A 365 8.95 -11.43 -17.69
C SER A 365 8.75 -9.93 -17.53
N PHE A 366 9.73 -9.18 -18.04
CA PHE A 366 9.59 -7.76 -18.29
C PHE A 366 8.36 -7.43 -19.16
N ALA A 367 8.11 -8.22 -20.22
CA ALA A 367 6.96 -7.99 -21.09
C ALA A 367 5.61 -8.28 -20.41
N ASP A 368 5.54 -9.30 -19.57
CA ASP A 368 4.35 -9.60 -18.78
C ASP A 368 4.04 -8.44 -17.84
N VAL A 369 5.03 -7.93 -17.10
CA VAL A 369 4.82 -6.80 -16.20
C VAL A 369 4.39 -5.54 -16.94
N VAL A 370 5.04 -5.18 -18.05
CA VAL A 370 4.66 -4.00 -18.85
C VAL A 370 3.21 -4.13 -19.34
N ARG A 371 2.82 -5.32 -19.80
CA ARG A 371 1.47 -5.59 -20.31
C ARG A 371 0.40 -5.57 -19.23
N LEU A 372 0.71 -6.06 -18.04
CA LEU A 372 -0.20 -6.12 -16.89
C LEU A 372 -0.30 -4.76 -16.15
N SER A 373 0.59 -3.81 -16.46
CA SER A 373 0.62 -2.50 -15.81
C SER A 373 -0.23 -1.47 -16.56
N THR A 374 -1.54 -1.70 -16.58
CA THR A 374 -2.52 -0.78 -17.15
C THR A 374 -3.48 -0.30 -16.07
N ALA A 375 -4.19 0.80 -16.32
CA ALA A 375 -5.13 1.36 -15.35
C ALA A 375 -6.21 0.35 -14.91
N ALA A 376 -6.67 -0.51 -15.81
CA ALA A 376 -7.63 -1.59 -15.52
C ALA A 376 -6.98 -2.97 -15.30
N GLY A 377 -5.65 -3.04 -15.32
CA GLY A 377 -4.88 -4.27 -15.14
C GLY A 377 -4.62 -4.58 -13.67
N PRO A 378 -3.90 -5.67 -13.37
CA PRO A 378 -3.63 -6.05 -11.98
C PRO A 378 -2.56 -5.18 -11.31
N PHE A 379 -1.81 -4.38 -12.08
CA PHE A 379 -0.76 -3.48 -11.57
C PHE A 379 -1.02 -2.02 -12.01
N PRO A 380 -2.11 -1.38 -11.56
CA PRO A 380 -2.44 -0.01 -11.96
C PRO A 380 -1.53 1.05 -11.31
N THR A 381 -0.93 0.73 -10.17
CA THR A 381 -0.01 1.61 -9.41
C THR A 381 1.28 0.88 -9.03
N HIS A 382 2.26 1.65 -8.56
CA HIS A 382 3.50 1.11 -7.99
C HIS A 382 3.20 0.09 -6.87
N ARG A 383 2.36 0.46 -5.91
CA ARG A 383 1.99 -0.38 -4.76
C ARG A 383 1.38 -1.71 -5.19
N ALA A 384 0.45 -1.68 -6.14
CA ALA A 384 -0.23 -2.89 -6.61
C ALA A 384 0.74 -3.90 -7.25
N ARG A 385 1.89 -3.44 -7.77
CA ARG A 385 2.92 -4.28 -8.39
C ARG A 385 3.80 -5.00 -7.37
N GLU A 386 3.83 -4.56 -6.12
CA GLU A 386 4.64 -5.16 -5.08
C GLU A 386 4.12 -6.53 -4.65
N ALA A 387 4.99 -7.30 -4.01
CA ALA A 387 4.57 -8.44 -3.21
C ALA A 387 4.01 -7.95 -1.85
N ALA A 388 3.36 -8.85 -1.12
CA ALA A 388 2.92 -8.59 0.26
C ALA A 388 4.07 -7.99 1.12
N ASP A 389 3.73 -7.13 2.08
CA ASP A 389 4.67 -6.38 2.93
C ASP A 389 5.70 -5.53 2.16
N ALA A 390 5.29 -4.94 1.03
CA ALA A 390 6.14 -4.10 0.15
C ALA A 390 7.46 -4.77 -0.29
N ARG A 391 7.44 -6.09 -0.43
CA ARG A 391 8.65 -6.87 -0.75
C ARG A 391 9.01 -6.77 -2.22
N TRP A 392 10.33 -6.74 -2.47
CA TRP A 392 10.87 -6.77 -3.82
C TRP A 392 10.83 -8.19 -4.40
N TRP A 393 10.76 -8.29 -5.73
CA TRP A 393 10.78 -9.58 -6.43
C TRP A 393 11.40 -9.48 -7.82
N GLN A 394 12.11 -10.50 -8.25
CA GLN A 394 12.78 -10.56 -9.54
C GLN A 394 11.88 -11.11 -10.64
N LEU A 395 12.10 -10.60 -11.85
CA LEU A 395 11.54 -11.11 -13.09
C LEU A 395 12.45 -12.22 -13.62
N ARG A 396 11.96 -13.02 -14.58
CA ARG A 396 12.84 -13.96 -15.31
C ARG A 396 13.78 -13.26 -16.30
N THR A 397 13.49 -12.01 -16.67
CA THR A 397 14.23 -11.27 -17.69
C THR A 397 15.56 -10.77 -17.13
N PRO A 398 16.71 -11.23 -17.64
CA PRO A 398 18.01 -10.74 -17.22
C PRO A 398 18.32 -9.37 -17.83
N THR A 399 19.33 -8.70 -17.28
CA THR A 399 20.01 -7.58 -17.93
C THR A 399 21.44 -8.02 -18.27
N PRO A 400 22.18 -7.25 -19.09
CA PRO A 400 23.62 -7.45 -19.24
C PRO A 400 24.37 -7.40 -17.89
N ASP A 401 25.63 -7.86 -17.91
CA ASP A 401 26.61 -7.70 -16.82
C ASP A 401 26.25 -8.34 -15.46
N GLY A 402 25.49 -9.45 -15.47
CA GLY A 402 25.22 -10.23 -14.25
C GLY A 402 24.16 -9.62 -13.34
N HIS A 403 23.28 -8.79 -13.91
CA HIS A 403 22.12 -8.22 -13.24
C HIS A 403 20.81 -8.78 -13.82
N ALA A 404 19.70 -8.57 -13.11
CA ALA A 404 18.37 -8.99 -13.53
C ALA A 404 17.35 -7.87 -13.29
N TRP A 405 16.25 -7.94 -14.04
CA TRP A 405 15.10 -7.09 -13.78
C TRP A 405 14.35 -7.57 -12.55
N GLY A 406 13.82 -6.61 -11.79
CA GLY A 406 12.94 -6.86 -10.66
C GLY A 406 12.04 -5.67 -10.39
N ILE A 407 11.11 -5.88 -9.47
CA ILE A 407 10.24 -4.87 -8.88
C ILE A 407 10.74 -4.57 -7.47
N SER A 408 10.97 -3.31 -7.18
CA SER A 408 11.27 -2.78 -5.84
C SER A 408 10.55 -1.45 -5.70
N GLU A 409 9.82 -1.24 -4.62
CA GLU A 409 8.99 -0.02 -4.44
C GLU A 409 8.03 0.19 -5.64
N GLY A 410 7.50 -0.92 -6.18
CA GLY A 410 6.68 -0.96 -7.39
C GLY A 410 7.40 -0.62 -8.72
N ALA A 411 8.64 -0.15 -8.67
CA ALA A 411 9.39 0.34 -9.83
C ALA A 411 10.15 -0.79 -10.55
N LEU A 412 10.28 -0.68 -11.88
CA LEU A 412 11.12 -1.59 -12.67
C LEU A 412 12.61 -1.25 -12.48
N PHE A 413 13.37 -2.16 -11.89
CA PHE A 413 14.80 -1.99 -11.63
C PHE A 413 15.64 -3.03 -12.36
N GLY A 414 16.58 -2.57 -13.21
CA GLY A 414 17.48 -3.41 -14.01
C GLY A 414 18.89 -3.52 -13.43
N ARG A 415 19.02 -3.40 -12.10
CA ARG A 415 20.31 -3.40 -11.38
C ARG A 415 20.39 -4.43 -10.27
N SER A 416 19.36 -5.28 -10.11
CA SER A 416 19.40 -6.34 -9.11
C SER A 416 20.52 -7.29 -9.46
N THR A 417 21.54 -7.42 -8.61
CA THR A 417 22.62 -8.40 -8.85
C THR A 417 22.01 -9.80 -8.90
N MET A 418 22.40 -10.61 -9.87
CA MET A 418 21.89 -11.99 -9.98
C MET A 418 22.22 -12.83 -8.73
N THR A 419 23.31 -12.48 -8.05
CA THR A 419 23.75 -13.04 -6.77
C THR A 419 23.19 -12.30 -5.56
N GLY A 420 22.24 -11.37 -5.73
CA GLY A 420 21.54 -10.70 -4.64
C GLY A 420 20.37 -11.54 -4.15
N SER A 421 20.30 -11.80 -2.85
CA SER A 421 19.11 -12.31 -2.17
C SER A 421 19.18 -11.85 -0.71
N ASN A 422 18.01 -11.64 -0.12
CA ASN A 422 17.90 -11.25 1.28
C ASN A 422 16.50 -11.62 1.80
N SER A 423 16.26 -11.31 3.07
CA SER A 423 14.99 -11.55 3.74
C SER A 423 13.83 -10.69 3.23
N HIS A 424 14.08 -9.70 2.37
CA HIS A 424 13.09 -8.76 1.87
C HIS A 424 12.66 -9.04 0.41
N GLY A 425 13.21 -10.09 -0.22
CA GLY A 425 12.76 -10.48 -1.56
C GLY A 425 13.51 -11.64 -2.21
N GLY A 426 13.09 -11.97 -3.42
CA GLY A 426 13.60 -13.09 -4.21
C GLY A 426 12.78 -13.28 -5.48
N VAL A 427 12.06 -14.39 -5.62
CA VAL A 427 11.21 -14.69 -6.80
C VAL A 427 9.74 -14.73 -6.43
N ARG A 428 8.86 -14.24 -7.29
CA ARG A 428 7.40 -14.29 -7.08
C ARG A 428 6.77 -15.30 -8.03
N PRO A 429 6.32 -16.47 -7.54
CA PRO A 429 5.76 -17.51 -8.40
C PRO A 429 4.45 -17.08 -9.05
N ALA A 430 4.33 -17.33 -10.35
CA ALA A 430 3.09 -17.21 -11.12
C ALA A 430 2.69 -18.56 -11.71
N LEU A 431 1.39 -18.70 -11.97
CA LEU A 431 0.76 -19.86 -12.57
C LEU A 431 -0.19 -19.39 -13.67
N ILE A 432 -0.36 -20.23 -14.69
CA ILE A 432 -1.58 -20.20 -15.49
C ILE A 432 -2.39 -21.41 -15.07
N ILE A 433 -3.65 -21.21 -14.70
CA ILE A 433 -4.57 -22.25 -14.26
C ILE A 433 -5.75 -22.32 -15.23
N HIS A 434 -6.38 -23.48 -15.34
CA HIS A 434 -7.65 -23.63 -16.05
C HIS A 434 -8.80 -23.62 -15.07
N GLN A 435 -9.92 -23.00 -15.46
CA GLN A 435 -11.16 -23.03 -14.68
C GLN A 435 -11.48 -24.48 -14.28
N PRO A 436 -11.54 -24.80 -12.98
CA PRO A 436 -11.87 -26.14 -12.53
C PRO A 436 -13.26 -26.54 -13.04
N THR A 437 -13.38 -27.74 -13.60
CA THR A 437 -14.69 -28.34 -13.88
C THR A 437 -15.24 -28.92 -12.58
N ASN A 438 -16.42 -28.47 -12.16
CA ASN A 438 -17.15 -29.03 -11.03
C ASN A 438 -17.47 -30.52 -11.20
#